data_AF-A0A110A3H8-F1
#
_entry.id   AF-A0A110A3H8-F1
#
_cell.length_a   1.000
_cell.length_b   1.000
_cell.length_c   1.000
_cell.angle_alpha   90.00
_cell.angle_beta   90.00
_cell.angle_gamma   90.00
#
_symmetry.space_group_name_H-M   'P 1'
#
loop_
_entity.id
_entity.type
_entity.pdbx_description
1 polymer ?
#
loop_
_entity_poly.entity_id
_entity_poly.type
_entity_poly.pdbx_seq_one_letter_code
_entity_poly.pdbx_strand_id
1 'polypeptide(L)'
;MAEIYSVYELFPDGDSADVATIAAAVAKAVPAGVEVKKTEVREHVFGLKKVYAEFLLNADDEMIGSKLEDALSGIEGVGSIECVSSTNV
;
A
#
# COMPACT_ATOMS: atom_id res chain seq x y z
N MET A 1 -19.80 -4.17 11.81
CA MET A 1 -18.49 -4.55 11.26
C MET A 1 -17.60 -3.34 11.48
N ALA A 2 -16.45 -3.53 12.09
CA ALA A 2 -15.50 -2.44 12.27
C ALA A 2 -14.66 -2.33 11.01
N GLU A 3 -14.52 -1.12 10.48
CA GLU A 3 -13.70 -0.86 9.32
C GLU A 3 -12.46 -0.08 9.76
N ILE A 4 -11.32 -0.34 9.13
CA ILE A 4 -10.08 0.37 9.37
C ILE A 4 -9.68 1.02 8.05
N TYR A 5 -9.55 2.33 8.05
CA TYR A 5 -8.97 3.07 6.97
C TYR A 5 -7.47 3.23 7.22
N SER A 6 -6.66 2.64 6.35
CA SER A 6 -5.20 2.70 6.45
C SER A 6 -4.58 3.26 5.19
N VAL A 7 -3.49 3.99 5.36
CA VAL A 7 -2.77 4.64 4.28
C VAL A 7 -1.32 4.17 4.32
N TYR A 8 -0.84 3.68 3.19
CA TYR A 8 0.53 3.22 3.03
C TYR A 8 1.26 4.01 1.94
N GLU A 9 2.55 4.21 2.17
CA GLU A 9 3.49 4.69 1.19
C GLU A 9 4.45 3.56 0.82
N LEU A 10 4.53 3.23 -0.47
CA LEU A 10 5.46 2.25 -0.99
C LEU A 10 6.59 2.96 -1.71
N PHE A 11 7.80 2.67 -1.26
CA PHE A 11 9.03 3.20 -1.81
C PHE A 11 9.64 2.19 -2.78
N PRO A 12 9.92 2.61 -4.02
CA PRO A 12 10.62 1.76 -4.97
C PRO A 12 12.04 1.39 -4.51
N ASP A 13 12.54 0.25 -4.95
CA ASP A 13 13.94 -0.16 -4.81
C ASP A 13 14.82 0.60 -5.84
N GLY A 14 15.06 1.88 -5.55
CA GLY A 14 15.93 2.76 -6.36
C GLY A 14 15.22 3.58 -7.44
N ASP A 15 16.02 4.34 -8.20
CA ASP A 15 15.55 5.30 -9.22
C ASP A 15 15.06 4.66 -10.52
N SER A 16 15.43 3.40 -10.76
CA SER A 16 15.11 2.65 -11.98
C SER A 16 13.82 1.84 -11.89
N ALA A 17 13.20 1.78 -10.70
CA ALA A 17 11.97 1.03 -10.50
C ALA A 17 10.75 1.78 -11.06
N ASP A 18 9.90 1.04 -11.78
CA ASP A 18 8.69 1.58 -12.38
C ASP A 18 7.55 1.67 -11.38
N VAL A 19 7.39 2.86 -10.78
CA VAL A 19 6.32 3.18 -9.85
C VAL A 19 4.90 3.01 -10.42
N ALA A 20 4.72 3.10 -11.74
CA ALA A 20 3.42 2.85 -12.35
C ALA A 20 3.09 1.35 -12.32
N THR A 21 4.11 0.51 -12.56
CA THR A 21 3.98 -0.95 -12.44
C THR A 21 3.73 -1.36 -10.98
N ILE A 22 4.43 -0.75 -10.02
CA ILE A 22 4.17 -0.97 -8.57
C ILE A 22 2.74 -0.60 -8.22
N ALA A 23 2.25 0.58 -8.63
CA ALA A 23 0.88 1.01 -8.37
C ALA A 23 -0.17 0.04 -8.96
N ALA A 24 0.08 -0.50 -10.16
CA ALA A 24 -0.78 -1.50 -10.77
C ALA A 24 -0.72 -2.86 -10.04
N ALA A 25 0.43 -3.21 -9.46
CA ALA A 25 0.60 -4.42 -8.66
C ALA A 25 -0.09 -4.31 -7.30
N VAL A 26 -0.07 -3.13 -6.65
CA VAL A 26 -0.78 -2.88 -5.37
C VAL A 26 -2.25 -3.24 -5.49
N ALA A 27 -2.93 -2.79 -6.54
CA ALA A 27 -4.35 -3.09 -6.77
C ALA A 27 -4.66 -4.59 -6.93
N LYS A 28 -3.66 -5.42 -7.29
CA LYS A 28 -3.80 -6.87 -7.50
C LYS A 28 -3.31 -7.69 -6.31
N ALA A 29 -2.41 -7.15 -5.50
CA ALA A 29 -1.79 -7.84 -4.38
C ALA A 29 -2.68 -7.87 -3.14
N VAL A 30 -3.68 -6.98 -3.05
CA VAL A 30 -4.52 -6.86 -1.84
C VAL A 30 -5.27 -8.15 -1.50
N PRO A 31 -5.26 -8.56 -0.22
CA PRO A 31 -5.97 -9.75 0.22
C PRO A 31 -7.50 -9.53 0.24
N ALA A 32 -8.25 -10.63 0.28
CA ALA A 32 -9.70 -10.57 0.45
C ALA A 32 -10.07 -9.87 1.76
N GLY A 33 -11.07 -8.98 1.73
CA GLY A 33 -11.44 -8.15 2.88
C GLY A 33 -10.72 -6.80 2.94
N VAL A 34 -9.84 -6.51 1.97
CA VAL A 34 -9.24 -5.19 1.76
C VAL A 34 -9.73 -4.58 0.47
N GLU A 35 -10.21 -3.35 0.53
CA GLU A 35 -10.59 -2.54 -0.62
C GLU A 35 -9.57 -1.43 -0.85
N VAL A 36 -9.09 -1.29 -2.07
CA VAL A 36 -8.24 -0.15 -2.47
C VAL A 36 -9.14 1.04 -2.79
N LYS A 37 -9.08 2.09 -1.97
CA LYS A 37 -9.84 3.34 -2.18
C LYS A 37 -9.15 4.27 -3.15
N LYS A 38 -7.82 4.37 -3.04
CA LYS A 38 -7.02 5.27 -3.88
C LYS A 38 -5.63 4.70 -4.07
N THR A 39 -5.07 4.91 -5.26
CA THR A 39 -3.65 4.70 -5.52
C THR A 39 -3.15 5.86 -6.39
N GLU A 40 -2.08 6.52 -5.96
CA GLU A 40 -1.55 7.71 -6.60
C GLU A 40 -0.02 7.67 -6.57
N VAL A 41 0.61 8.02 -7.69
CA VAL A 41 2.06 8.20 -7.73
C VAL A 41 2.37 9.63 -7.28
N ARG A 42 3.15 9.77 -6.21
CA ARG A 42 3.56 11.06 -5.67
C ARG A 42 5.06 11.25 -5.82
N GLU A 43 5.47 12.50 -5.98
CA GLU A 43 6.88 12.87 -5.87
C GLU A 43 7.32 12.76 -4.41
N HIS A 44 8.55 12.30 -4.23
CA HIS A 44 9.26 12.19 -2.98
C HIS A 44 10.56 13.02 -3.06
N VAL A 45 11.47 12.83 -2.11
CA VAL A 45 12.73 13.57 -2.07
C VAL A 45 13.60 13.30 -3.30
N PHE A 46 14.35 14.31 -3.72
CA PHE A 46 15.34 14.21 -4.81
C PHE A 46 14.78 13.70 -6.16
N GLY A 47 13.49 13.94 -6.45
CA GLY A 47 12.86 13.53 -7.71
C GLY A 47 12.51 12.04 -7.78
N LEU A 48 12.73 11.28 -6.70
CA LEU A 48 12.20 9.93 -6.57
C LEU A 48 10.68 9.98 -6.49
N LYS A 49 10.03 8.93 -6.95
CA LYS A 49 8.57 8.79 -6.86
C LYS A 49 8.23 7.70 -5.87
N LYS A 50 7.07 7.81 -5.24
CA LYS A 50 6.50 6.81 -4.33
C LYS A 50 5.06 6.51 -4.71
N VAL A 51 4.58 5.35 -4.33
CA VAL A 51 3.17 5.00 -4.48
C VAL A 51 2.47 5.29 -3.16
N TYR A 52 1.47 6.15 -3.20
CA TYR A 52 0.58 6.43 -2.10
C TYR A 52 -0.72 5.64 -2.30
N ALA A 53 -1.06 4.77 -1.35
CA ALA A 53 -2.22 3.92 -1.45
C ALA A 53 -3.09 3.99 -0.19
N GLU A 54 -4.39 4.12 -0.40
CA GLU A 54 -5.41 4.17 0.64
C GLU A 54 -6.23 2.88 0.59
N PHE A 55 -6.42 2.27 1.76
CA PHE A 55 -7.09 0.98 1.91
C PHE A 55 -8.20 1.09 2.95
N LEU A 56 -9.27 0.34 2.71
CA LEU A 56 -10.32 0.08 3.68
C LEU A 56 -10.27 -1.42 4.00
N LEU A 57 -9.94 -1.74 5.25
CA LEU A 57 -9.81 -3.10 5.74
C LEU A 57 -11.05 -3.44 6.57
N ASN A 58 -11.67 -4.58 6.27
CA ASN A 58 -12.67 -5.15 7.17
C ASN A 58 -11.97 -5.83 8.35
N ALA A 59 -12.17 -5.30 9.56
CA ALA A 59 -11.54 -5.79 10.79
C ALA A 59 -12.20 -7.04 11.39
N ASP A 60 -13.05 -7.74 10.62
CA ASP A 60 -13.53 -9.08 11.00
C ASP A 60 -12.37 -10.10 11.10
N ASP A 61 -11.25 -9.86 10.40
CA ASP A 61 -10.01 -10.63 10.50
C ASP A 61 -8.93 -9.80 11.24
N GLU A 62 -8.59 -10.20 12.47
CA GLU A 62 -7.61 -9.50 13.31
C GLU A 62 -6.20 -9.42 12.69
N MET A 63 -5.89 -10.31 11.73
CA MET A 63 -4.59 -10.36 11.04
C MET A 63 -4.60 -9.62 9.70
N ILE A 64 -5.70 -8.97 9.33
CA ILE A 64 -5.85 -8.34 8.01
C ILE A 64 -4.80 -7.25 7.73
N GLY A 65 -4.38 -6.53 8.78
CA GLY A 65 -3.31 -5.53 8.68
C GLY A 65 -1.96 -6.15 8.31
N SER A 66 -1.53 -7.19 9.03
CA SER A 66 -0.27 -7.89 8.73
C SER A 66 -0.31 -8.55 7.35
N LYS A 67 -1.45 -9.14 6.96
CA LYS A 67 -1.63 -9.72 5.62
C LYS A 67 -1.49 -8.67 4.51
N LEU A 68 -2.00 -7.47 4.74
CA LEU A 68 -1.83 -6.36 3.80
C LEU A 68 -0.35 -5.95 3.71
N GLU A 69 0.34 -5.80 4.83
CA GLU A 69 1.77 -5.43 4.85
C GLU A 69 2.66 -6.48 4.17
N ASP A 70 2.42 -7.76 4.43
CA ASP A 70 3.11 -8.87 3.77
C ASP A 70 2.84 -8.86 2.25
N ALA A 71 1.60 -8.59 1.84
CA ALA A 71 1.23 -8.51 0.43
C ALA A 71 1.89 -7.32 -0.29
N LEU A 72 1.95 -6.15 0.36
CA LEU A 72 2.55 -4.94 -0.21
C LEU A 72 4.08 -5.02 -0.27
N SER A 73 4.71 -5.58 0.75
CA SER A 73 6.17 -5.77 0.79
C SER A 73 6.65 -6.86 -0.17
N GLY A 74 5.79 -7.81 -0.54
CA GLY A 74 6.09 -8.84 -1.54
C GLY A 74 6.01 -8.37 -3.00
N ILE A 75 5.64 -7.10 -3.27
CA ILE A 75 5.57 -6.56 -4.63
C ILE A 75 6.98 -6.35 -5.18
N GLU A 76 7.25 -6.94 -6.35
CA GLU A 76 8.54 -6.75 -7.03
C GLU A 76 8.81 -5.27 -7.32
N GLY A 77 10.01 -4.81 -6.97
CA GLY A 77 10.43 -3.42 -7.12
C GLY A 77 10.03 -2.51 -5.95
N VAL A 78 9.33 -3.01 -4.93
CA VAL A 78 9.15 -2.29 -3.66
C VAL A 78 10.34 -2.58 -2.74
N GLY A 79 11.04 -1.52 -2.32
CA GLY A 79 12.14 -1.63 -1.36
C GLY A 79 11.69 -1.48 0.09
N SER A 80 10.65 -0.67 0.35
CA SER A 80 10.08 -0.50 1.70
C SER A 80 8.65 -0.01 1.64
N ILE A 81 7.88 -0.31 2.69
CA ILE A 81 6.52 0.17 2.90
C ILE A 81 6.44 0.89 4.24
N GLU A 82 5.64 1.95 4.31
CA GLU A 82 5.38 2.67 5.55
C GLU A 82 3.88 2.93 5.72
N CYS A 83 3.35 2.59 6.90
CA CYS A 83 2.00 2.96 7.30
C CYS A 83 2.01 4.40 7.81
N VAL A 84 1.41 5.33 7.07
CA VAL A 84 1.41 6.76 7.42
C VAL A 84 0.17 7.15 8.23
N SER A 85 -0.91 6.39 8.13
CA SER A 85 -2.13 6.62 8.90
C SER A 85 -2.94 5.34 9.03
N SER A 86 -3.55 5.13 10.18
CA SER A 86 -4.53 4.08 10.41
C SER A 86 -5.60 4.61 11.35
N THR A 87 -6.86 4.55 10.93
CA THR A 87 -8.01 5.10 11.64
C THR A 87 -9.18 4.13 11.61
N ASN A 88 -9.82 3.88 12.75
CA ASN A 88 -11.06 3.12 12.81
C ASN A 88 -12.23 4.00 12.33
N VAL A 89 -13.06 3.48 11.42
CA VAL A 89 -14.20 4.18 10.80
C VAL A 89 -15.53 3.70 11.34
#